data_AF-A0A6P0HTP2-F1
#
_entry.id   AF-A0A6P0HTP2-F1
#
_cell.length_a   1.000
_cell.length_b   1.000
_cell.length_c   1.000
_cell.angle_alpha   90.00
_cell.angle_beta   90.00
_cell.angle_gamma   90.00
#
_symmetry.space_group_name_H-M   'P 1'
#
loop_
_entity.id
_entity.type
_entity.pdbx_description
1 polymer ?
#
loop_
_entity_poly.entity_id
_entity_poly.type
_entity_poly.pdbx_seq_one_letter_code
_entity_poly.pdbx_strand_id
1 'polypeptide(L)'
;EFVAPETKTQKELAQIWGQVLGIEKVGIHDNFFDLGGHSLMATQVLARIDDNFEIELPLINLFEAANIKELSVLVDNMIWANSASSSLNNNDNSESGEI
;
A
#
# COMPACT_ATOMS: atom_id res chain seq x y z
N GLU A 1 11.39 -1.78 -19.53
CA GLU A 1 10.69 -0.78 -20.34
C GLU A 1 9.87 0.07 -19.39
N PHE A 2 9.93 1.40 -19.51
CA PHE A 2 9.19 2.27 -18.60
C PHE A 2 7.69 2.28 -18.97
N VAL A 3 6.84 1.95 -18.00
CA VAL A 3 5.39 2.04 -18.11
C VAL A 3 4.88 2.90 -16.96
N ALA A 4 4.16 3.98 -17.27
CA ALA A 4 3.76 4.96 -16.28
C ALA A 4 2.64 4.43 -15.34
N PRO A 5 2.61 4.86 -14.07
CA PRO A 5 1.49 4.63 -13.16
C PRO A 5 0.17 5.21 -13.67
N GLU A 6 -0.90 4.40 -13.67
CA GLU A 6 -2.22 4.79 -14.20
C GLU A 6 -3.20 5.08 -13.07
N THR A 7 -3.25 4.20 -12.06
CA THR A 7 -4.19 4.29 -10.94
C THR A 7 -3.70 5.24 -9.84
N LYS A 8 -4.61 5.67 -8.95
CA LYS A 8 -4.26 6.51 -7.79
C LYS A 8 -3.24 5.81 -6.91
N THR A 9 -3.49 4.54 -6.54
CA THR A 9 -2.60 3.73 -5.71
C THR A 9 -1.22 3.57 -6.35
N GLN A 10 -1.14 3.29 -7.65
CA GLN A 10 0.14 3.17 -8.34
C GLN A 10 0.94 4.48 -8.33
N LYS A 11 0.27 5.62 -8.50
CA LYS A 11 0.92 6.95 -8.50
C LYS A 11 1.51 7.29 -7.14
N GLU A 12 0.74 7.08 -6.08
CA GLU A 12 1.18 7.26 -4.69
C GLU A 12 2.37 6.34 -4.37
N LEU A 13 2.29 5.05 -4.71
CA LEU A 13 3.39 4.11 -4.48
C LEU A 13 4.65 4.48 -5.27
N ALA A 14 4.52 4.86 -6.55
CA ALA A 14 5.64 5.30 -7.37
C ALA A 14 6.29 6.57 -6.80
N GLN A 15 5.50 7.48 -6.24
CA GLN A 15 6.00 8.68 -5.56
C GLN A 15 6.76 8.31 -4.27
N ILE A 16 6.20 7.43 -3.43
CA ILE A 16 6.85 6.94 -2.21
C ILE A 16 8.21 6.31 -2.56
N TRP A 17 8.23 5.43 -3.56
CA TRP A 17 9.46 4.79 -4.03
C TRP A 17 10.47 5.79 -4.56
N GLY A 18 10.05 6.72 -5.41
CA GLY A 18 10.93 7.76 -5.95
C GLY A 18 11.60 8.59 -4.85
N GLN A 19 10.84 8.94 -3.80
CA GLN A 19 11.38 9.68 -2.66
C GLN A 19 12.35 8.86 -1.79
N VAL A 20 12.13 7.56 -1.63
CA VAL A 20 13.01 6.68 -0.82
C VAL A 20 14.26 6.27 -1.58
N LEU A 21 14.11 5.92 -2.86
CA LEU A 21 15.21 5.49 -3.74
C LEU A 21 16.01 6.68 -4.30
N GLY A 22 15.47 7.91 -4.22
CA GLY A 22 16.12 9.11 -4.76
C GLY A 22 16.08 9.17 -6.29
N ILE A 23 15.04 8.64 -6.92
CA ILE A 23 14.87 8.58 -8.38
C ILE A 23 13.59 9.32 -8.82
N GLU A 24 13.65 9.95 -9.99
CA GLU A 24 12.56 10.82 -10.47
C GLU A 24 11.36 10.03 -11.02
N LYS A 25 11.62 8.87 -11.65
CA LYS A 25 10.59 8.09 -12.33
C LYS A 25 10.70 6.62 -11.96
N VAL A 26 9.58 6.06 -11.52
CA VAL A 26 9.40 4.64 -11.23
C VAL A 26 8.29 4.12 -12.14
N GLY A 27 8.64 3.18 -13.02
CA GLY A 27 7.69 2.46 -13.86
C GLY A 27 6.96 1.38 -13.07
N ILE A 28 5.76 1.01 -13.52
CA ILE A 28 4.93 0.06 -12.76
C ILE A 28 5.50 -1.36 -12.69
N HIS A 29 6.42 -1.67 -13.60
CA HIS A 29 7.11 -2.95 -13.72
C HIS A 29 8.55 -2.90 -13.23
N ASP A 30 9.04 -1.74 -12.79
CA ASP A 30 10.40 -1.64 -12.29
C ASP A 30 10.48 -2.35 -10.93
N ASN A 31 11.49 -3.21 -10.80
CA ASN A 31 11.70 -3.97 -9.58
C ASN A 31 12.40 -3.10 -8.53
N PHE A 32 11.89 -3.09 -7.30
CA PHE A 32 12.45 -2.30 -6.18
C PHE A 32 13.94 -2.53 -5.97
N PHE A 33 14.36 -3.80 -6.02
CA PHE A 33 15.73 -4.20 -5.73
C PHE A 33 16.67 -3.93 -6.91
N ASP A 34 16.17 -4.05 -8.14
CA ASP A 34 16.92 -3.67 -9.35
C ASP A 34 17.16 -2.15 -9.42
N LEU A 35 16.28 -1.36 -8.81
CA LEU A 35 16.44 0.08 -8.65
C LEU A 35 17.38 0.48 -7.50
N GLY A 36 18.01 -0.49 -6.82
CA GLY A 36 18.95 -0.26 -5.71
C GLY A 36 18.31 -0.28 -4.32
N GLY A 37 17.04 -0.66 -4.22
CA GLY A 37 16.34 -0.83 -2.95
C GLY A 37 16.92 -1.96 -2.10
N HIS A 38 16.90 -1.77 -0.78
CA HIS A 38 17.36 -2.75 0.20
C HIS A 38 16.49 -2.73 1.46
N SER A 39 16.76 -3.60 2.43
CA SER A 39 15.86 -3.85 3.57
C SER A 39 15.49 -2.59 4.38
N LEU A 40 16.45 -1.71 4.68
CA LEU A 40 16.16 -0.45 5.37
C LEU A 40 15.24 0.48 4.55
N MET A 41 15.46 0.59 3.24
CA MET A 41 14.59 1.36 2.35
C MET A 41 13.21 0.71 2.23
N ALA A 42 13.14 -0.62 2.18
CA ALA A 42 11.89 -1.37 2.20
C ALA A 42 11.07 -1.05 3.46
N THR A 43 11.72 -1.05 4.64
CA THR A 43 11.07 -0.63 5.88
C THR A 43 10.58 0.82 5.82
N GLN A 44 11.35 1.74 5.23
CA GLN A 44 10.92 3.13 5.05
C GLN A 44 9.73 3.27 4.08
N VAL A 45 9.71 2.48 3.01
CA VAL A 45 8.57 2.41 2.08
C VAL A 45 7.32 1.94 2.81
N LEU A 46 7.42 0.85 3.58
CA LEU A 46 6.27 0.29 4.31
C LEU A 46 5.72 1.25 5.36
N ALA A 47 6.58 1.94 6.09
CA ALA A 47 6.15 2.99 7.04
C ALA A 47 5.38 4.12 6.33
N ARG A 48 5.85 4.56 5.16
CA ARG A 48 5.14 5.58 4.38
C ARG A 48 3.86 5.09 3.74
N ILE A 49 3.77 3.79 3.41
CA ILE A 49 2.52 3.19 2.94
C ILE A 49 1.50 3.19 4.08
N ASP A 50 1.90 2.82 5.30
CA ASP A 50 1.03 2.90 6.47
C ASP A 50 0.54 4.33 6.71
N ASP A 51 1.45 5.31 6.74
CA ASP A 51 1.09 6.73 6.90
C ASP A 51 0.11 7.26 5.83
N ASN A 52 0.24 6.81 4.57
CA ASN A 52 -0.56 7.31 3.44
C ASN A 52 -1.90 6.58 3.25
N PHE A 53 -1.96 5.29 3.60
CA PHE A 53 -3.09 4.42 3.27
C PHE A 53 -3.77 3.81 4.49
N GLU A 54 -3.24 4.02 5.70
CA GLU A 54 -3.72 3.43 6.96
C GLU A 54 -3.79 1.89 6.90
N ILE A 55 -2.75 1.28 6.33
CA ILE A 55 -2.62 -0.18 6.21
C ILE A 55 -1.22 -0.64 6.61
N GLU A 56 -1.16 -1.73 7.36
CA GLU A 56 0.11 -2.38 7.71
C GLU A 56 0.39 -3.53 6.75
N LEU A 57 1.55 -3.49 6.08
CA LEU A 57 2.02 -4.55 5.19
C LEU A 57 3.26 -5.24 5.78
N PRO A 58 3.26 -6.57 5.90
CA PRO A 58 4.45 -7.32 6.27
C PRO A 58 5.59 -7.08 5.28
N LEU A 59 6.83 -7.07 5.77
CA LEU A 59 8.01 -6.86 4.90
C LEU A 59 8.10 -7.88 3.75
N ILE A 60 7.69 -9.13 4.00
CA ILE A 60 7.69 -10.18 2.98
C ILE A 60 6.83 -9.82 1.75
N ASN A 61 5.75 -9.04 1.93
CA ASN A 61 4.90 -8.61 0.82
C ASN A 61 5.65 -7.76 -0.20
N LEU A 62 6.62 -6.94 0.22
CA LEU A 62 7.43 -6.15 -0.72
C LEU A 62 8.37 -7.05 -1.54
N PHE A 63 8.83 -8.17 -0.97
CA PHE A 63 9.65 -9.15 -1.69
C PHE A 63 8.81 -9.95 -2.69
N GLU A 64 7.58 -10.31 -2.33
CA GLU A 64 6.66 -11.05 -3.20
C GLU A 64 6.08 -10.19 -4.32
N ALA A 65 5.83 -8.91 -4.04
CA ALA A 65 5.28 -7.93 -4.98
C ALA A 65 6.27 -6.78 -5.19
N ALA A 66 7.45 -7.11 -5.71
CA ALA A 66 8.59 -6.20 -5.81
C ALA A 66 8.48 -5.16 -6.94
N ASN A 67 7.29 -4.90 -7.49
CA ASN A 67 7.01 -3.83 -8.43
C ASN A 67 5.67 -3.14 -8.07
N ILE A 68 5.49 -1.90 -8.54
CA ILE A 68 4.32 -1.08 -8.20
C ILE A 68 3.01 -1.74 -8.65
N LYS A 69 2.99 -2.43 -9.79
CA LYS A 69 1.77 -3.09 -10.29
C LYS A 69 1.26 -4.12 -9.29
N GLU A 70 2.11 -5.05 -8.87
CA GLU A 70 1.73 -6.09 -7.92
C GLU A 70 1.48 -5.54 -6.52
N LEU A 71 2.32 -4.60 -6.06
CA LEU A 71 2.17 -4.00 -4.73
C LEU A 71 0.85 -3.21 -4.63
N SER A 72 0.44 -2.52 -5.70
CA SER A 72 -0.81 -1.76 -5.71
C SER A 72 -2.04 -2.64 -5.50
N VAL A 73 -2.03 -3.88 -6.01
CA VAL A 73 -3.12 -4.84 -5.79
C VAL A 73 -3.20 -5.25 -4.32
N LEU A 74 -2.06 -5.48 -3.67
CA LEU A 74 -2.02 -5.82 -2.25
C LEU A 74 -2.55 -4.67 -1.38
N VAL A 75 -2.13 -3.44 -1.70
CA VAL A 75 -2.60 -2.22 -1.02
C VAL A 75 -4.11 -2.05 -1.19
N ASP A 76 -4.62 -2.14 -2.42
CA ASP A 76 -6.06 -2.00 -2.69
C ASP A 76 -6.90 -3.05 -1.95
N ASN A 77 -6.41 -4.29 -1.87
CA ASN A 77 -7.07 -5.36 -1.12
C ASN A 77 -7.14 -5.07 0.39
N MET A 78 -6.08 -4.51 0.97
CA MET A 78 -6.07 -4.14 2.39
C MET A 78 -7.00 -2.95 2.69
N ILE A 79 -7.01 -1.94 1.82
CA ILE A 79 -7.94 -0.80 1.93
C ILE A 79 -9.38 -1.30 1.92
N TRP A 80 -9.71 -2.21 0.98
CA TRP A 80 -11.03 -2.83 0.93
C TRP A 80 -11.35 -3.59 2.22
N ALA A 81 -10.45 -4.45 2.71
CA ALA A 81 -10.66 -5.23 3.93
C ALA A 81 -10.88 -4.36 5.18
N ASN A 82 -10.14 -3.24 5.32
CA ASN A 82 -10.31 -2.30 6.42
C ASN A 82 -11.69 -1.61 6.36
N SER A 83 -12.15 -1.23 5.17
CA SER A 83 -13.47 -0.61 4.98
C SER A 83 -14.64 -1.59 5.25
N ALA A 84 -14.49 -2.86 4.86
CA ALA A 84 -15.50 -3.88 5.10
C ALA A 84 -15.64 -4.20 6.60
N SER A 85 -14.51 -4.31 7.31
CA SER A 85 -14.50 -4.61 8.75
C SER A 85 -15.14 -3.50 9.59
N SER A 86 -14.97 -2.24 9.19
CA SER A 86 -15.57 -1.09 9.88
C SER A 86 -17.07 -0.94 9.62
N SER A 87 -17.59 -1.47 8.50
CA SER A 87 -19.04 -1.50 8.23
C SER A 87 -19.83 -2.52 9.07
N LEU A 88 -19.17 -3.59 9.57
CA LEU A 88 -19.81 -4.66 10.34
C LEU A 88 -19.97 -4.34 11.85
N ASN A 89 -19.34 -3.29 12.36
CA ASN A 89 -19.27 -3.00 13.80
C ASN A 89 -20.31 -1.98 14.30
N ASN A 90 -21.27 -1.57 13.45
CA ASN A 90 -22.28 -0.54 13.77
C ASN A 90 -23.72 -1.08 13.77
N ASN A 91 -23.98 -2.21 14.45
CA ASN A 91 -25.34 -2.68 14.78
C ASN A 91 -25.29 -3.53 16.06
N ASP A 92 -25.61 -2.94 17.22
CA ASP A 92 -26.81 -3.28 18.03
C ASP A 92 -26.62 -2.80 19.48
N ASN A 93 -27.17 -1.62 19.80
CA ASN A 93 -27.52 -1.26 21.17
C ASN A 93 -28.60 -0.17 21.10
N SER A 94 -29.78 -0.59 20.63
CA SER A 94 -31.02 0.16 20.78
C SER A 94 -32.14 -0.81 21.13
N GLU A 95 -31.98 -1.55 22.23
CA GLU A 95 -33.14 -2.04 22.96
C GLU A 95 -33.50 -0.97 24.00
N SER A 96 -34.34 -0.05 23.54
CA SER A 96 -35.10 0.88 24.38
C SER A 96 -35.81 0.12 25.49
N GLY A 97 -35.76 0.68 26.69
CA GLY A 97 -36.50 0.14 27.82
C GLY A 97 -38.00 0.14 27.55
N GLU A 98 -38.62 -1.02 27.77
CA GLU A 98 -40.04 -1.19 28.08
C GLU A 98 -40.16 -2.51 28.85
N ILE A 99 -40.23 -2.43 30.20
CA ILE A 99 -41.36 -2.87 31.05
C ILE A 99 -41.11 -2.48 32.51
#